data_AF-A0A1Q7AFD3-F1
#
_entry.id   AF-A0A1Q7AFD3-F1
#
_cell.length_a   1.000
_cell.length_b   1.000
_cell.length_c   1.000
_cell.angle_alpha   90.00
_cell.angle_beta   90.00
_cell.angle_gamma   90.00
#
_symmetry.space_group_name_H-M   'P 1'
#
loop_
_entity.id
_entity.type
_entity.pdbx_description
1 polymer ?
#
loop_
_entity_poly.entity_id
_entity_poly.type
_entity_poly.pdbx_seq_one_letter_code
_entity_poly.pdbx_strand_id
1 'polypeptide(L)'
;MSGFAGARRVLADAIGSRVFPAATAEVGDSTRTLWQDALGTLTFDADAPETRLDTPFDLASLTKVIATATAMMDCVSNGALTLGARVAEFFDDWRGEDRDSVSIRDLLEHASGLPGRLLDAPPEGRREFEHEICKVRLEYEPRARSIYSDLGFILLGFVAENLGRDLATAVVRGRARRRRRPCRSLWHRRRRRRFRAGDSARRARR
;
A
#
# COMPACT_ATOMS: atom_id res chain seq x y z
N MET A 1 21.93 20.07 22.47
CA MET A 1 21.09 19.93 21.26
C MET A 1 21.89 19.41 20.05
N SER A 2 22.90 18.54 20.22
CA SER A 2 23.87 18.20 19.17
C SER A 2 23.70 16.81 18.51
N GLY A 3 22.74 15.98 18.94
CA GLY A 3 22.71 14.57 18.55
C GLY A 3 22.46 14.28 17.05
N PHE A 4 21.69 15.12 16.35
CA PHE A 4 21.20 14.82 15.00
C PHE A 4 21.42 15.95 13.98
N ALA A 5 22.32 16.89 14.27
CA ALA A 5 22.63 17.99 13.35
C ALA A 5 23.14 17.49 11.98
N GLY A 6 23.88 16.37 11.97
CA GLY A 6 24.33 15.73 10.73
C GLY A 6 23.17 15.22 9.87
N ALA A 7 22.21 14.50 10.47
CA ALA A 7 21.04 14.00 9.77
C ALA A 7 20.17 15.15 9.21
N ARG A 8 19.95 16.18 10.02
CA ARG A 8 19.24 17.39 9.58
C ARG A 8 19.93 18.05 8.39
N ARG A 9 21.26 18.18 8.43
CA ARG A 9 22.04 18.78 7.34
C ARG A 9 21.88 17.99 6.04
N VAL A 10 21.94 16.66 6.08
CA VAL A 10 21.71 15.82 4.88
C VAL A 10 20.34 16.11 4.24
N LEU A 11 19.28 16.23 5.05
CA LEU A 11 17.95 16.55 4.55
C LEU A 11 17.88 17.97 3.97
N ALA A 12 18.43 18.96 4.66
CA ALA A 12 18.48 20.34 4.19
C ALA A 12 19.29 20.49 2.89
N ASP A 13 20.43 19.82 2.78
CA ASP A 13 21.29 19.86 1.59
C ASP A 13 20.61 19.19 0.39
N ALA A 14 19.89 18.08 0.61
CA ALA A 14 19.10 17.41 -0.42
C ALA A 14 17.93 18.28 -0.92
N ILE A 15 17.26 19.00 -0.02
CA ILE A 15 16.22 19.98 -0.37
C ILE A 15 16.82 21.16 -1.14
N GLY A 16 17.93 21.74 -0.67
CA GLY A 16 18.64 22.82 -1.34
C GLY A 16 19.14 22.44 -2.74
N SER A 17 19.53 21.17 -2.90
CA SER A 17 19.93 20.57 -4.19
C SER A 17 18.75 20.03 -5.02
N ARG A 18 17.51 20.26 -4.57
CA ARG A 18 16.26 19.87 -5.25
C ARG A 18 16.11 18.37 -5.55
N VAL A 19 16.66 17.50 -4.71
CA VAL A 19 16.43 16.03 -4.80
C VAL A 19 14.99 15.69 -4.46
N PHE A 20 14.44 16.34 -3.43
CA PHE A 20 13.02 16.31 -3.05
C PHE A 20 12.66 17.66 -2.38
N PRO A 21 11.40 18.11 -2.44
CA PRO A 21 11.01 19.43 -1.94
C PRO A 21 10.73 19.43 -0.42
N ALA A 22 10.36 18.28 0.14
CA ALA A 22 9.91 18.12 1.52
C ALA A 22 10.49 16.86 2.17
N ALA A 23 10.72 16.92 3.48
CA ALA A 23 11.02 15.75 4.29
C ALA A 23 10.47 15.88 5.70
N THR A 24 10.03 14.77 6.28
CA THR A 24 9.84 14.62 7.72
C THR A 24 10.73 13.48 8.20
N ALA A 25 11.30 13.62 9.40
CA ALA A 25 12.15 12.61 10.00
C ALA A 25 11.84 12.46 11.48
N GLU A 26 11.88 11.21 11.95
CA GLU A 26 11.76 10.85 13.36
C GLU A 26 12.83 9.82 13.69
N VAL A 27 13.54 10.03 14.80
CA VAL A 27 14.47 9.07 15.38
C VAL A 27 14.03 8.81 16.80
N GLY A 28 13.94 7.54 17.18
CA GLY A 28 13.49 7.12 18.49
C GLY A 28 13.86 5.68 18.78
N ASP A 29 13.49 5.24 19.97
CA ASP A 29 13.50 3.84 20.39
C ASP A 29 12.05 3.39 20.69
N SER A 30 11.89 2.16 21.20
CA SER A 30 10.56 1.61 21.51
C SER A 30 9.81 2.35 22.63
N THR A 31 10.49 3.25 23.36
CA THR A 31 9.96 3.95 24.54
C THR A 31 9.76 5.43 24.32
N ARG A 32 10.57 6.05 23.44
CA ARG A 32 10.52 7.50 23.21
C ARG A 32 11.07 7.92 21.85
N THR A 33 10.53 9.04 21.39
CA THR A 33 11.12 9.85 20.32
C THR A 33 12.32 10.63 20.86
N LEU A 34 13.46 10.54 20.19
CA LEU A 34 14.71 11.24 20.53
C LEU A 34 14.89 12.53 19.73
N TRP A 35 14.40 12.55 18.49
CA TRP A 35 14.46 13.70 17.59
C TRP A 35 13.38 13.62 16.52
N GLN A 36 12.86 14.78 16.13
CA GLN A 36 11.93 14.97 15.02
C GLN A 36 12.29 16.26 14.29
N ASP A 37 12.09 16.26 12.97
CA ASP A 37 12.20 17.47 12.16
C ASP A 37 11.30 17.40 10.93
N ALA A 38 10.90 18.56 10.44
CA ALA A 38 10.15 18.74 9.20
C ALA A 38 10.80 19.88 8.42
N LEU A 39 11.21 19.60 7.19
CA LEU A 39 11.98 20.54 6.36
C LEU A 39 11.34 20.69 4.98
N GLY A 40 11.50 21.89 4.41
CA GLY A 40 11.10 22.21 3.05
C GLY A 40 9.61 22.46 2.88
N THR A 41 9.15 22.44 1.63
CA THR A 41 7.79 22.77 1.20
C THR A 41 7.22 21.63 0.36
N LEU A 42 5.88 21.51 0.28
CA LEU A 42 5.24 20.34 -0.35
C LEU A 42 5.55 20.20 -1.85
N THR A 43 5.87 21.31 -2.52
CA THR A 43 6.38 21.38 -3.89
C THR A 43 7.54 22.36 -3.93
N PHE A 44 8.17 22.52 -5.10
CA PHE A 44 9.22 23.51 -5.31
C PHE A 44 8.69 24.91 -5.68
N ASP A 45 7.37 25.09 -5.70
CA ASP A 45 6.76 26.37 -6.07
C ASP A 45 6.98 27.42 -4.97
N ALA A 46 7.04 28.70 -5.35
CA ALA A 46 7.39 29.78 -4.43
C ALA A 46 6.35 29.98 -3.31
N ASP A 47 5.10 29.59 -3.54
CA ASP A 47 3.97 29.68 -2.61
C ASP A 47 3.57 28.31 -2.02
N ALA A 48 4.41 27.29 -2.21
CA ALA A 48 4.16 25.95 -1.71
C ALA A 48 4.06 25.94 -0.16
N PRO A 49 3.06 25.25 0.41
CA PRO A 49 2.94 25.15 1.86
C PRO A 49 4.17 24.51 2.52
N GLU A 50 4.51 24.98 3.72
CA GLU A 50 5.57 24.38 4.53
C GLU A 50 5.23 22.95 4.97
N THR A 51 6.27 22.12 5.03
CA THR A 51 6.16 20.77 5.56
C THR A 51 6.05 20.81 7.09
N ARG A 52 5.13 20.03 7.65
CA ARG A 52 4.97 19.85 9.09
C ARG A 52 5.16 18.40 9.46
N LEU A 53 5.39 18.12 10.75
CA LEU A 53 5.53 16.75 11.26
C LEU A 53 4.29 15.87 11.00
N ASP A 54 3.12 16.47 10.81
CA ASP A 54 1.86 15.79 10.50
C ASP A 54 1.46 15.88 9.01
N THR A 55 2.36 16.31 8.14
CA THR A 55 2.16 16.28 6.68
C THR A 55 1.97 14.82 6.23
N PRO A 56 0.86 14.49 5.54
CA PRO A 56 0.69 13.15 4.97
C PRO A 56 1.57 12.97 3.74
N PHE A 57 2.28 11.84 3.68
CA PHE A 57 3.02 11.38 2.51
C PHE A 57 2.40 10.08 1.98
N ASP A 58 2.42 9.90 0.66
CA ASP A 58 2.14 8.59 0.07
C ASP A 58 3.34 7.67 0.37
N LEU A 59 3.08 6.56 1.07
CA LEU A 59 4.10 5.60 1.44
C LEU A 59 4.43 4.64 0.30
N ALA A 60 3.62 4.63 -0.77
CA ALA A 60 3.79 3.80 -1.95
C ALA A 60 4.13 2.35 -1.54
N SER A 61 5.24 1.82 -2.06
CA SER A 61 5.68 0.45 -1.83
C SER A 61 6.07 0.13 -0.39
N LEU A 62 6.31 1.11 0.49
CA LEU A 62 6.50 0.84 1.91
C LEU A 62 5.25 0.20 2.54
N THR A 63 4.06 0.48 1.97
CA THR A 63 2.77 -0.14 2.33
C THR A 63 2.83 -1.67 2.33
N LYS A 64 3.59 -2.27 1.41
CA LYS A 64 3.75 -3.73 1.31
C LYS A 64 4.28 -4.33 2.61
N VAL A 65 5.30 -3.71 3.19
CA VAL A 65 5.94 -4.22 4.41
C VAL A 65 5.11 -3.87 5.63
N ILE A 66 4.74 -2.59 5.78
CA ILE A 66 4.11 -2.11 7.02
C ILE A 66 2.66 -2.59 7.17
N ALA A 67 1.92 -2.76 6.08
CA ALA A 67 0.52 -3.14 6.09
C ALA A 67 0.32 -4.58 5.65
N THR A 68 0.58 -4.89 4.37
CA THR A 68 0.23 -6.18 3.77
C THR A 68 1.00 -7.33 4.43
N ALA A 69 2.33 -7.27 4.47
CA ALA A 69 3.15 -8.33 5.07
C ALA A 69 2.83 -8.50 6.57
N THR A 70 2.66 -7.40 7.32
CA THR A 70 2.22 -7.44 8.72
C THR A 70 0.87 -8.16 8.88
N ALA A 71 -0.13 -7.84 8.05
CA ALA A 71 -1.45 -8.48 8.09
C ALA A 71 -1.36 -9.98 7.76
N MET A 72 -0.55 -10.34 6.77
CA MET A 72 -0.33 -11.75 6.41
C MET A 72 0.37 -12.51 7.54
N MET A 73 1.40 -11.93 8.17
CA MET A 73 2.07 -12.56 9.31
C MET A 73 1.16 -12.66 10.54
N ASP A 74 0.24 -11.72 10.76
CA ASP A 74 -0.80 -11.84 11.80
C ASP A 74 -1.75 -13.01 11.51
N CYS A 75 -2.17 -13.20 10.26
CA CYS A 75 -2.96 -14.37 9.87
C CYS A 75 -2.20 -15.68 10.11
N VAL A 76 -0.91 -15.72 9.79
CA VAL A 76 -0.05 -16.89 10.03
C VAL A 76 0.11 -17.17 11.52
N SER A 77 0.43 -16.15 12.31
CA SER A 77 0.64 -16.26 13.76
C SER A 77 -0.60 -16.79 14.49
N ASN A 78 -1.79 -16.40 14.03
CA ASN A 78 -3.07 -16.82 14.62
C ASN A 78 -3.63 -18.12 13.99
N GLY A 79 -2.87 -18.79 13.11
CA GLY A 79 -3.27 -20.05 12.48
C GLY A 79 -4.37 -19.94 11.41
N ALA A 80 -4.72 -18.73 10.98
CA ALA A 80 -5.71 -18.51 9.92
C ALA A 80 -5.16 -18.77 8.52
N LEU A 81 -3.83 -18.87 8.38
CA LEU A 81 -3.12 -19.10 7.12
C LEU A 81 -1.80 -19.82 7.40
N THR A 82 -1.29 -20.56 6.41
CA THR A 82 0.11 -21.02 6.44
C THR A 82 0.87 -20.41 5.26
N LEU A 83 2.18 -20.20 5.42
CA LEU A 83 3.02 -19.70 4.33
C LEU A 83 3.09 -20.65 3.14
N GLY A 84 2.82 -21.94 3.36
CA GLY A 84 2.79 -22.97 2.31
C GLY A 84 1.45 -23.11 1.60
N ALA A 85 0.40 -22.41 2.04
CA ALA A 85 -0.90 -22.43 1.38
C ALA A 85 -0.76 -21.99 -0.08
N ARG A 86 -1.41 -22.69 -0.99
CA ARG A 86 -1.33 -22.42 -2.43
C ARG A 86 -2.19 -21.21 -2.77
N VAL A 87 -1.73 -20.42 -3.73
CA VAL A 87 -2.51 -19.27 -4.25
C VAL A 87 -3.83 -19.75 -4.85
N ALA A 88 -3.84 -20.93 -5.47
CA ALA A 88 -5.04 -21.58 -6.00
C ALA A 88 -6.15 -21.87 -4.95
N GLU A 89 -5.81 -21.94 -3.66
CA GLU A 89 -6.81 -22.12 -2.59
C GLU A 89 -7.66 -20.85 -2.35
N PHE A 90 -7.19 -19.69 -2.82
CA PHE A 90 -7.83 -18.39 -2.59
C PHE A 90 -8.46 -17.79 -3.85
N PHE A 91 -8.06 -18.25 -5.04
CA PHE A 91 -8.41 -17.63 -6.31
C PHE A 91 -8.76 -18.69 -7.35
N ASP A 92 -10.05 -18.82 -7.66
CA ASP A 92 -10.55 -19.82 -8.61
C ASP A 92 -9.96 -19.67 -10.02
N ASP A 93 -9.61 -18.43 -10.41
CA ASP A 93 -9.02 -18.11 -11.71
C ASP A 93 -7.51 -18.37 -11.78
N TRP A 94 -6.86 -18.70 -10.65
CA TRP A 94 -5.44 -19.05 -10.61
C TRP A 94 -5.23 -20.49 -11.08
N ARG A 95 -5.35 -20.71 -12.40
CA ARG A 95 -5.22 -22.04 -13.02
C ARG A 95 -4.18 -22.01 -14.14
N GLY A 96 -3.27 -22.97 -14.13
CA GLY A 96 -2.27 -23.15 -15.17
C GLY A 96 -1.16 -24.11 -14.73
N GLU A 97 -0.65 -24.90 -15.65
CA GLU A 97 0.37 -25.93 -15.36
C GLU A 97 1.64 -25.34 -14.70
N ASP A 98 1.93 -24.06 -14.96
CA ASP A 98 3.12 -23.35 -14.48
C ASP A 98 2.98 -22.72 -13.08
N ARG A 99 1.77 -22.72 -12.49
CA ARG A 99 1.47 -21.87 -11.32
C ARG A 99 0.77 -22.56 -10.15
N ASP A 100 0.40 -23.83 -10.30
CA ASP A 100 -0.30 -24.60 -9.26
C ASP A 100 0.54 -24.74 -7.96
N SER A 101 1.87 -24.69 -8.09
CA SER A 101 2.80 -24.75 -6.96
C SER A 101 3.04 -23.42 -6.27
N VAL A 102 2.54 -22.30 -6.79
CA VAL A 102 2.79 -20.98 -6.17
C VAL A 102 2.10 -20.90 -4.81
N SER A 103 2.87 -20.55 -3.79
CA SER A 103 2.42 -20.39 -2.41
C SER A 103 2.31 -18.93 -1.98
N ILE A 104 1.65 -18.68 -0.84
CA ILE A 104 1.63 -17.37 -0.19
C ILE A 104 3.06 -16.85 0.09
N ARG A 105 3.97 -17.74 0.49
CA ARG A 105 5.40 -17.41 0.65
C ARG A 105 5.99 -16.85 -0.63
N ASP A 106 5.70 -17.47 -1.77
CA ASP A 106 6.29 -17.04 -3.05
C ASP A 106 5.78 -15.66 -3.47
N LEU A 107 4.52 -15.29 -3.13
CA LEU A 107 4.05 -13.92 -3.32
C LEU A 107 4.77 -12.93 -2.41
N LEU A 108 4.97 -13.26 -1.13
CA LEU A 108 5.65 -12.42 -0.15
C LEU A 108 7.14 -12.21 -0.48
N GLU A 109 7.79 -13.25 -0.98
CA GLU A 109 9.20 -13.27 -1.37
C GLU A 109 9.43 -12.74 -2.80
N HIS A 110 8.38 -12.26 -3.50
CA HIS A 110 8.46 -11.84 -4.90
C HIS A 110 9.03 -12.92 -5.84
N ALA A 111 8.71 -14.18 -5.58
CA ALA A 111 9.24 -15.36 -6.24
C ALA A 111 8.16 -16.20 -6.96
N SER A 112 6.99 -15.63 -7.23
CA SER A 112 5.84 -16.35 -7.82
C SER A 112 5.88 -16.53 -9.33
N GLY A 113 6.86 -15.94 -10.03
CA GLY A 113 6.86 -15.88 -11.49
C GLY A 113 6.07 -14.70 -12.08
N LEU A 114 5.29 -13.97 -11.25
CA LEU A 114 4.56 -12.80 -11.71
C LEU A 114 5.52 -11.68 -12.16
N PRO A 115 5.15 -10.92 -13.19
CA PRO A 115 6.01 -9.87 -13.72
C PRO A 115 6.16 -8.70 -12.75
N GLY A 116 7.26 -7.97 -12.90
CA GLY A 116 7.55 -6.76 -12.14
C GLY A 116 6.88 -5.48 -12.67
N ARG A 117 5.70 -5.60 -13.28
CA ARG A 117 4.92 -4.45 -13.81
C ARG A 117 3.49 -4.48 -13.29
N LEU A 118 2.87 -3.30 -13.29
CA LEU A 118 1.43 -3.17 -13.11
C LEU A 118 0.68 -3.50 -14.41
N LEU A 119 -0.64 -3.64 -14.31
CA LEU A 119 -1.51 -3.67 -15.48
C LEU A 119 -1.62 -2.25 -16.06
N ASP A 120 -1.64 -2.12 -17.38
CA ASP A 120 -1.70 -0.81 -18.07
C ASP A 120 -3.03 -0.08 -17.83
N ALA A 121 -4.13 -0.85 -17.67
CA ALA A 121 -5.47 -0.35 -17.38
C ALA A 121 -6.12 -1.22 -16.30
N PRO A 122 -5.73 -1.09 -15.02
CA PRO A 122 -6.27 -1.92 -13.97
C PRO A 122 -7.77 -1.60 -13.79
N PRO A 123 -8.63 -2.62 -13.71
CA PRO A 123 -10.05 -2.41 -13.50
C PRO A 123 -10.31 -1.84 -12.10
N GLU A 124 -11.39 -1.07 -11.95
CA GLU A 124 -11.80 -0.53 -10.64
C GLU A 124 -12.38 -1.63 -9.73
N GLY A 125 -13.00 -2.65 -10.32
CA GLY A 125 -13.65 -3.74 -9.62
C GLY A 125 -12.65 -4.75 -9.08
N ARG A 126 -12.71 -5.04 -7.78
CA ARG A 126 -11.85 -6.04 -7.12
C ARG A 126 -11.83 -7.39 -7.87
N ARG A 127 -13.01 -7.94 -8.18
CA ARG A 127 -13.13 -9.25 -8.84
C ARG A 127 -12.48 -9.25 -10.22
N GLU A 128 -12.69 -8.20 -11.00
CA GLU A 128 -12.07 -8.06 -12.32
C GLU A 128 -10.56 -7.92 -12.19
N PHE A 129 -10.07 -7.18 -11.19
CA PHE A 129 -8.65 -7.00 -10.99
C PHE A 129 -7.97 -8.32 -10.59
N GLU A 130 -8.58 -9.05 -9.66
CA GLU A 130 -8.16 -10.40 -9.28
C GLU A 130 -8.10 -11.33 -10.49
N HIS A 131 -9.16 -11.35 -11.30
CA HIS A 131 -9.25 -12.13 -12.53
C HIS A 131 -8.11 -11.82 -13.50
N GLU A 132 -7.89 -10.52 -13.78
CA GLU A 132 -6.85 -10.09 -14.71
C GLU A 132 -5.46 -10.47 -14.20
N ILE A 133 -5.18 -10.28 -12.90
CA ILE A 133 -3.90 -10.69 -12.30
C ILE A 133 -3.71 -12.21 -12.42
N CYS A 134 -4.75 -13.00 -12.10
CA CYS A 134 -4.67 -14.46 -12.14
C CYS A 134 -4.40 -15.02 -13.55
N LYS A 135 -4.73 -14.24 -14.59
CA LYS A 135 -4.48 -14.59 -16.00
C LYS A 135 -3.15 -14.09 -16.54
N VAL A 136 -2.41 -13.27 -15.79
CA VAL A 136 -1.09 -12.82 -16.21
C VAL A 136 -0.18 -14.04 -16.40
N ARG A 137 0.49 -14.11 -17.54
CA ARG A 137 1.51 -15.13 -17.83
C ARG A 137 2.69 -14.96 -16.88
N LEU A 138 3.15 -16.05 -16.27
CA LEU A 138 4.39 -16.02 -15.50
C LEU A 138 5.58 -15.81 -16.43
N GLU A 139 6.51 -14.95 -16.04
CA GLU A 139 7.71 -14.63 -16.84
C GLU A 139 8.87 -15.60 -16.58
N TYR A 140 8.81 -16.32 -15.47
CA TYR A 140 9.81 -17.26 -15.03
C TYR A 140 9.17 -18.32 -14.13
N GLU A 141 9.83 -19.47 -14.01
CA GLU A 141 9.39 -20.54 -13.12
C GLU A 141 9.35 -20.03 -11.66
N PRO A 142 8.27 -20.31 -10.91
CA PRO A 142 8.21 -19.97 -9.49
C PRO A 142 9.47 -20.44 -8.75
N ARG A 143 10.00 -19.56 -7.88
CA ARG A 143 11.23 -19.74 -7.10
C ARG A 143 12.55 -19.80 -7.88
N ALA A 144 12.54 -19.74 -9.21
CA ALA A 144 13.79 -19.63 -9.97
C ALA A 144 14.44 -18.24 -9.82
N ARG A 145 13.65 -17.21 -9.52
CA ARG A 145 14.10 -15.82 -9.33
C ARG A 145 13.24 -15.10 -8.28
N SER A 146 13.72 -13.95 -7.83
CA SER A 146 12.96 -12.98 -7.03
C SER A 146 12.85 -11.68 -7.82
N ILE A 147 11.72 -11.45 -8.48
CA ILE A 147 11.43 -10.22 -9.24
C ILE A 147 10.34 -9.44 -8.51
N TYR A 148 10.70 -8.24 -8.05
CA TYR A 148 9.78 -7.33 -7.35
C TYR A 148 8.49 -7.13 -8.17
N SER A 149 7.37 -7.59 -7.61
CA SER A 149 6.07 -7.62 -8.29
C SER A 149 4.97 -7.03 -7.41
N ASP A 150 4.34 -5.97 -7.92
CA ASP A 150 3.17 -5.38 -7.28
C ASP A 150 1.95 -6.30 -7.35
N LEU A 151 1.80 -7.04 -8.45
CA LEU A 151 0.65 -7.94 -8.67
C LEU A 151 0.55 -9.00 -7.57
N GLY A 152 1.70 -9.58 -7.17
CA GLY A 152 1.72 -10.56 -6.08
C GLY A 152 1.27 -9.95 -4.74
N PHE A 153 1.65 -8.70 -4.45
CA PHE A 153 1.22 -8.02 -3.23
C PHE A 153 -0.24 -7.54 -3.27
N ILE A 154 -0.78 -7.26 -4.45
CA ILE A 154 -2.21 -6.98 -4.62
C ILE A 154 -3.02 -8.24 -4.30
N LEU A 155 -2.62 -9.42 -4.83
CA LEU A 155 -3.25 -10.69 -4.45
C LEU A 155 -3.16 -10.95 -2.94
N LEU A 156 -2.00 -10.72 -2.31
CA LEU A 156 -1.88 -10.83 -0.85
C LEU A 156 -2.86 -9.90 -0.11
N GLY A 157 -3.09 -8.70 -0.65
CA GLY A 157 -4.11 -7.79 -0.11
C GLY A 157 -5.52 -8.39 -0.18
N PHE A 158 -5.90 -8.99 -1.30
CA PHE A 158 -7.19 -9.67 -1.45
C PHE A 158 -7.32 -10.89 -0.52
N VAL A 159 -6.24 -11.67 -0.34
CA VAL A 159 -6.22 -12.77 0.64
C VAL A 159 -6.44 -12.23 2.06
N ALA A 160 -5.73 -11.17 2.44
CA ALA A 160 -5.88 -10.55 3.75
C ALA A 160 -7.33 -10.10 3.99
N GLU A 161 -7.96 -9.43 3.02
CA GLU A 161 -9.36 -9.01 3.10
C GLU A 161 -10.32 -10.20 3.21
N ASN A 162 -10.09 -11.29 2.46
CA ASN A 162 -10.89 -12.52 2.57
C ASN A 162 -10.81 -13.16 3.96
N LEU A 163 -9.65 -13.04 4.62
CA LEU A 163 -9.43 -13.47 6.01
C LEU A 163 -9.89 -12.43 7.04
N GLY A 164 -10.68 -11.43 6.62
CA GLY A 164 -11.26 -10.40 7.49
C GLY A 164 -10.25 -9.40 8.03
N ARG A 165 -9.10 -9.21 7.36
CA ARG A 165 -8.12 -8.18 7.72
C ARG A 165 -8.35 -6.90 6.92
N ASP A 166 -8.40 -5.78 7.64
CA ASP A 166 -8.40 -4.45 7.04
C ASP A 166 -6.96 -3.91 7.03
N LEU A 167 -6.38 -3.78 5.84
CA LEU A 167 -5.02 -3.25 5.64
C LEU A 167 -4.86 -1.83 6.17
N ALA A 168 -5.92 -1.01 6.18
CA ALA A 168 -5.86 0.34 6.75
C ALA A 168 -5.66 0.31 8.27
N THR A 169 -6.05 -0.78 8.93
CA THR A 169 -5.87 -0.97 10.38
C THR A 169 -4.65 -1.82 10.74
N ALA A 170 -4.06 -2.54 9.77
CA ALA A 170 -2.91 -3.40 9.99
C ALA A 170 -1.69 -2.64 10.53
N VAL A 171 -1.50 -1.39 10.10
CA VAL A 171 -0.40 -0.52 10.55
C VAL A 171 -0.55 -0.07 12.01
N VAL A 172 -1.77 -0.11 12.58
CA VAL A 172 -2.09 0.53 13.87
C VAL A 172 -1.84 -0.40 15.08
N ARG A 173 -1.42 -1.65 14.88
CA ARG A 173 -1.28 -2.63 15.98
C ARG A 173 0.10 -2.69 16.64
N GLY A 174 0.88 -1.62 16.57
CA GLY A 174 1.96 -1.37 17.53
C GLY A 174 1.35 -0.88 18.86
N ARG A 175 1.58 -1.60 19.97
CA ARG A 175 1.06 -1.25 21.30
C ARG A 175 1.41 0.19 21.71
N ALA A 176 0.48 1.10 21.48
CA ALA A 176 0.32 2.32 22.26
C ALA A 176 -1.17 2.67 22.30
N ARG A 177 -1.87 2.22 23.35
CA ARG A 177 -3.16 2.80 23.75
C ARG A 177 -2.91 4.28 24.09
N ARG A 178 -2.94 5.14 23.09
CA ARG A 178 -3.34 6.55 23.25
C ARG A 178 -4.50 6.76 22.30
N ARG A 179 -5.69 6.98 22.87
CA ARG A 179 -6.87 7.47 22.15
C ARG A 179 -6.47 8.72 21.36
N ARG A 180 -6.10 8.56 20.10
CA ARG A 180 -6.07 9.65 19.13
C ARG A 180 -7.38 9.58 18.34
N ARG A 181 -8.06 10.73 18.26
CA ARG A 181 -9.32 10.89 17.53
C ARG A 181 -9.15 10.36 16.10
N PRO A 182 -10.18 9.74 15.50
CA PRO A 182 -10.07 9.19 14.16
C PRO A 182 -9.75 10.31 13.17
N CYS A 183 -8.55 10.24 12.59
CA CYS A 183 -8.21 11.05 11.44
C CYS A 183 -8.99 10.46 10.25
N ARG A 184 -9.92 11.24 9.70
CA ARG A 184 -10.74 10.81 8.56
C ARG A 184 -9.83 10.64 7.35
N SER A 185 -9.55 9.40 6.96
CA SER A 185 -8.86 9.09 5.70
C SER A 185 -9.63 9.68 4.51
N LEU A 186 -8.88 10.25 3.57
CA LEU A 186 -9.40 10.94 2.38
C LEU A 186 -10.10 10.01 1.37
N TRP A 187 -10.00 8.69 1.54
CA TRP A 187 -10.64 7.67 0.71
C TRP A 187 -12.17 7.84 0.60
N HIS A 188 -12.84 8.41 1.62
CA HIS A 188 -14.29 8.57 1.61
C HIS A 188 -14.82 9.89 1.00
N ARG A 189 -13.98 10.86 0.64
CA ARG A 189 -14.49 12.19 0.20
C ARG A 189 -14.98 12.27 -1.25
N ARG A 190 -14.69 11.29 -2.12
CA ARG A 190 -15.17 11.32 -3.51
C ARG A 190 -16.58 10.77 -3.74
N ARG A 191 -17.23 10.14 -2.76
CA ARG A 191 -18.56 9.49 -2.94
C ARG A 191 -19.80 10.36 -2.71
N ARG A 192 -19.68 11.67 -2.42
CA ARG A 192 -20.85 12.51 -2.02
C ARG A 192 -21.09 13.80 -2.81
N ARG A 193 -20.54 13.94 -4.02
CA ARG A 193 -20.89 15.07 -4.91
C ARG A 193 -21.10 14.59 -6.35
N ARG A 194 -22.25 13.96 -6.60
CA ARG A 194 -23.00 13.99 -7.88
C ARG A 194 -24.19 13.05 -7.75
N PHE A 195 -25.29 13.56 -7.20
CA PHE A 195 -26.66 13.10 -7.48
C PHE A 195 -27.63 14.13 -6.90
N ARG A 196 -27.77 15.26 -7.60
CA ARG A 196 -28.92 16.18 -7.51
C ARG A 196 -28.98 17.01 -8.80
N ALA A 197 -29.73 16.48 -9.75
CA ALA A 197 -30.45 17.14 -10.84
C ALA A 197 -30.97 15.97 -11.69
N GLY A 198 -32.25 15.71 -11.88
CA GLY A 198 -33.44 16.54 -11.79
C GLY A 198 -34.34 15.96 -12.86
N ASP A 199 -35.19 15.01 -12.46
CA ASP A 199 -36.13 14.33 -13.35
C ASP A 199 -37.38 15.21 -13.44
N SER A 200 -37.61 15.81 -14.61
CA SER A 200 -38.90 16.40 -14.93
C SER A 200 -39.14 16.48 -16.44
N ALA A 201 -40.17 15.74 -16.83
CA ALA A 201 -41.09 15.98 -17.95
C ALA A 201 -40.76 15.40 -19.33
N ARG A 202 -41.32 14.20 -19.57
CA ARG A 202 -41.96 13.83 -20.83
C ARG A 202 -42.95 14.93 -21.28
N ARG A 203 -42.95 15.29 -22.57
CA ARG A 203 -44.15 15.29 -23.44
C ARG A 203 -43.86 15.80 -24.87
N ALA A 204 -44.49 15.09 -25.81
CA ALA A 204 -45.00 15.54 -27.12
C ALA A 204 -44.07 15.61 -28.33
N ARG A 205 -44.16 14.56 -29.17
CA ARG A 205 -44.54 14.59 -30.60
C ARG A 205 -44.14 15.86 -31.39
N ARG A 206 -43.13 15.75 -32.25
CA ARG A 206 -43.18 15.74 -33.72
C ARG A 206 -41.77 15.65 -34.28
#